data_AF-D8FBD5-F1
#
_entry.id   AF-D8FBD5-F1
#
_cell.length_a   1.000
_cell.length_b   1.000
_cell.length_c   1.000
_cell.angle_alpha   90.00
_cell.angle_beta   90.00
_cell.angle_gamma   90.00
#
_symmetry.space_group_name_H-M   'P 1'
#
loop_
_entity.id
_entity.type
_entity.pdbx_description
1 polymer ?
#
loop_
_entity_poly.entity_id
_entity_poly.type
_entity_poly.pdbx_seq_one_letter_code
_entity_poly.pdbx_strand_id
1 'polypeptide(L)'
;MPQIPGHLLTTMLDFMARRINVQLTRLKERNANAFMFVDEPGLQFLFSAMAGYGDIKARDDMDYFFAQVDRPRGIHLCGNPDWDFLLRMDLDVLSLDVHTNGEIFVSYAKAIQKFLDRGGVLVWGMVPTGIEAFEKEAIPYLTERLEDVWQTLWSKGIDRDLLVSQSMLSPATCCLINPDKEKTVERAFSAVNQMKEILGNKYL
;
A
#
# COMPACT_ATOMS: atom_id res chain seq x y z
N MET A 1 -2.50 4.25 -29.87
CA MET A 1 -2.78 2.84 -29.55
C MET A 1 -4.26 2.57 -29.78
N PRO A 2 -4.66 1.40 -30.30
CA PRO A 2 -6.08 1.06 -30.42
C PRO A 2 -6.72 1.00 -29.03
N GLN A 3 -7.82 1.72 -28.83
CA GLN A 3 -8.56 1.69 -27.56
C GLN A 3 -9.39 0.41 -27.50
N ILE A 4 -9.35 -0.27 -26.34
CA ILE A 4 -10.26 -1.39 -26.06
C ILE A 4 -11.69 -0.86 -26.14
N PRO A 5 -12.62 -1.52 -26.87
CA PRO A 5 -14.02 -1.10 -26.89
C PRO A 5 -14.58 -1.00 -25.46
N GLY A 6 -15.27 0.09 -25.13
CA GLY A 6 -15.69 0.36 -23.74
C GLY A 6 -16.47 -0.78 -23.08
N HIS A 7 -17.35 -1.45 -23.83
CA HIS A 7 -18.11 -2.60 -23.32
C HIS A 7 -17.23 -3.80 -22.91
N LEU A 8 -16.10 -4.00 -23.59
CA LEU A 8 -15.18 -5.09 -23.30
C LEU A 8 -14.42 -4.80 -22.00
N LEU A 9 -13.98 -3.56 -21.79
CA LEU A 9 -13.35 -3.14 -20.55
C LEU A 9 -14.29 -3.30 -19.35
N THR A 10 -15.53 -2.80 -19.44
CA THR A 10 -16.53 -2.95 -18.39
C THR A 10 -16.78 -4.43 -18.06
N THR A 11 -16.94 -5.28 -19.08
CA THR A 11 -17.13 -6.72 -18.88
C THR A 11 -15.93 -7.36 -18.15
N MET A 12 -14.70 -6.94 -18.48
CA MET A 12 -13.48 -7.42 -17.82
C MET A 12 -13.43 -6.98 -16.35
N LEU A 13 -13.73 -5.70 -16.06
CA LEU A 13 -13.79 -5.16 -14.70
C LEU A 13 -14.83 -5.92 -13.86
N ASP A 14 -16.04 -6.12 -14.37
CA ASP A 14 -17.10 -6.86 -13.69
C ASP A 14 -16.70 -8.31 -13.38
N PHE A 15 -16.06 -8.98 -14.36
CA PHE A 15 -15.57 -10.34 -14.18
C PHE A 15 -14.49 -10.41 -13.09
N MET A 16 -13.53 -9.47 -13.10
CA MET A 16 -12.47 -9.40 -12.10
C MET A 16 -13.03 -9.12 -10.70
N ALA A 17 -13.98 -8.17 -10.57
CA ALA A 17 -14.60 -7.84 -9.29
C ALA A 17 -15.30 -9.07 -8.68
N ARG A 18 -16.09 -9.81 -9.48
CA ARG A 18 -16.73 -11.05 -9.02
C ARG A 18 -15.71 -12.10 -8.57
N ARG A 19 -14.60 -12.24 -9.29
CA ARG A 19 -13.53 -13.17 -8.93
C ARG A 19 -12.91 -12.79 -7.58
N ILE A 20 -12.65 -11.51 -7.35
CA ILE A 20 -12.10 -10.99 -6.10
C ILE A 20 -13.06 -11.26 -4.95
N ASN A 21 -14.36 -10.97 -5.09
CA ASN A 21 -15.36 -11.18 -4.04
C ASN A 21 -15.46 -12.66 -3.62
N VAL A 22 -15.39 -13.57 -4.60
CA VAL A 22 -15.36 -15.02 -4.32
C VAL A 22 -14.09 -15.40 -3.54
N GLN A 23 -12.92 -14.83 -3.87
CA GLN A 23 -11.70 -15.09 -3.10
C GLN A 23 -11.78 -14.49 -1.70
N LEU A 24 -12.26 -13.26 -1.56
CA LEU A 24 -12.40 -12.61 -0.26
C LEU A 24 -13.34 -13.39 0.66
N THR A 25 -14.47 -13.88 0.13
CA THR A 25 -15.41 -14.74 0.88
C THR A 25 -14.70 -15.98 1.42
N ARG A 26 -13.95 -16.69 0.57
CA ARG A 26 -13.19 -17.89 0.96
C ARG A 26 -12.08 -17.59 1.97
N LEU A 27 -11.43 -16.43 1.87
CA LEU A 27 -10.42 -16.01 2.84
C LEU A 27 -11.05 -15.66 4.18
N LYS A 28 -12.23 -15.02 4.18
CA LYS A 28 -12.98 -14.70 5.40
C LYS A 28 -13.48 -15.92 6.15
N GLU A 29 -13.81 -17.01 5.45
CA GLU A 29 -14.09 -18.32 6.08
C GLU A 29 -12.89 -18.87 6.87
N ARG A 30 -11.66 -18.48 6.51
CA ARG A 30 -10.42 -18.91 7.18
C ARG A 30 -9.91 -17.90 8.21
N ASN A 31 -10.14 -16.61 7.99
CA ASN A 31 -9.72 -15.53 8.86
C ASN A 31 -10.68 -14.34 8.73
N ALA A 32 -11.39 -14.00 9.80
CA ALA A 32 -12.34 -12.88 9.81
C ALA A 32 -11.71 -11.52 9.45
N ASN A 33 -10.39 -11.38 9.63
CA ASN A 33 -9.63 -10.17 9.30
C ASN A 33 -9.08 -10.16 7.87
N ALA A 34 -9.48 -11.11 7.02
CA ALA A 34 -9.02 -11.15 5.63
C ALA A 34 -9.49 -9.94 4.82
N PHE A 35 -8.59 -9.47 3.94
CA PHE A 35 -8.82 -8.41 2.97
C PHE A 35 -8.10 -8.74 1.66
N MET A 36 -8.40 -8.00 0.59
CA MET A 36 -7.79 -8.21 -0.73
C MET A 36 -6.98 -6.99 -1.16
N PHE A 37 -5.74 -7.21 -1.57
CA PHE A 37 -5.00 -6.25 -2.40
C PHE A 37 -5.39 -6.44 -3.87
N VAL A 38 -5.70 -5.33 -4.54
CA VAL A 38 -5.90 -5.29 -6.00
C VAL A 38 -4.88 -4.35 -6.60
N ASP A 39 -3.69 -4.90 -6.86
CA ASP A 39 -2.54 -4.12 -7.25
C ASP A 39 -2.56 -3.83 -8.76
N GLU A 40 -2.58 -2.54 -9.10
CA GLU A 40 -2.45 -2.06 -10.47
C GLU A 40 -1.14 -1.29 -10.61
N PRO A 41 0.00 -1.96 -10.91
CA PRO A 41 1.29 -1.29 -11.06
C PRO A 41 1.27 -0.23 -12.17
N GLY A 42 0.35 -0.33 -13.13
CA GLY A 42 0.10 0.68 -14.15
C GLY A 42 -0.26 2.06 -13.59
N LEU A 43 -0.79 2.14 -12.35
CA LEU A 43 -1.11 3.42 -11.69
C LEU A 43 0.10 4.35 -11.54
N GLN A 44 1.31 3.79 -11.47
CA GLN A 44 2.54 4.57 -11.45
C GLN A 44 2.72 5.42 -12.73
N PHE A 45 2.14 5.00 -13.85
CA PHE A 45 2.31 5.65 -15.14
C PHE A 45 1.15 6.54 -15.55
N LEU A 46 0.08 6.66 -14.75
CA LEU A 46 -1.13 7.42 -15.13
C LEU A 46 -0.86 8.88 -15.50
N PHE A 47 0.11 9.50 -14.85
CA PHE A 47 0.50 10.89 -15.10
C PHE A 47 1.68 11.01 -16.08
N SER A 48 2.11 9.89 -16.68
CA SER A 48 3.09 9.91 -17.76
C SER A 48 2.42 10.34 -19.06
N ALA A 49 3.04 11.30 -19.76
CA ALA A 49 2.61 11.72 -21.10
C ALA A 49 2.54 10.56 -22.13
N MET A 50 3.14 9.40 -21.80
CA MET A 50 3.17 8.21 -22.65
C MET A 50 1.97 7.26 -22.46
N ALA A 51 1.16 7.40 -21.41
CA ALA A 51 0.17 6.38 -21.04
C ALA A 51 -1.03 6.30 -21.99
N GLY A 52 -1.37 7.38 -22.71
CA GLY A 52 -2.56 7.43 -23.58
C GLY A 52 -3.90 7.20 -22.85
N TYR A 53 -3.85 7.05 -21.53
CA TYR A 53 -4.93 6.74 -20.61
C TYR A 53 -4.83 7.74 -19.46
N GLY A 54 -5.76 8.70 -19.44
CA GLY A 54 -5.70 9.84 -18.53
C GLY A 54 -6.18 9.53 -17.12
N ASP A 55 -5.77 10.38 -16.19
CA ASP A 55 -6.11 10.34 -14.76
C ASP A 55 -7.62 10.34 -14.49
N ILE A 56 -8.41 11.13 -15.23
CA ILE A 56 -9.87 11.17 -15.09
C ILE A 56 -10.47 9.80 -15.45
N LYS A 57 -10.09 9.24 -16.59
CA LYS A 57 -10.61 7.94 -17.03
C LYS A 57 -10.16 6.82 -16.09
N ALA A 58 -8.93 6.89 -15.61
CA ALA A 58 -8.43 5.96 -14.61
C ALA A 58 -9.23 6.00 -13.32
N ARG A 59 -9.53 7.21 -12.83
CA ARG A 59 -10.38 7.38 -11.65
C ARG A 59 -11.75 6.76 -11.88
N ASP A 60 -12.42 7.09 -12.98
CA ASP A 60 -13.77 6.58 -13.28
C ASP A 60 -13.80 5.05 -13.38
N ASP A 61 -12.84 4.45 -14.08
CA ASP A 61 -12.77 3.00 -14.25
C ASP A 61 -12.42 2.30 -12.91
N MET A 62 -11.53 2.87 -12.10
CA MET A 62 -11.19 2.33 -10.77
C MET A 62 -12.34 2.48 -9.77
N ASP A 63 -13.04 3.62 -9.78
CA ASP A 63 -14.21 3.85 -8.92
C ASP A 63 -15.35 2.89 -9.30
N TYR A 64 -15.61 2.72 -10.60
CA TYR A 64 -16.57 1.74 -11.11
C TYR A 64 -16.23 0.31 -10.68
N PHE A 65 -14.95 -0.05 -10.79
CA PHE A 65 -14.46 -1.37 -10.41
C PHE A 65 -14.57 -1.60 -8.90
N PHE A 66 -14.07 -0.67 -8.07
CA PHE A 66 -14.10 -0.84 -6.63
C PHE A 66 -15.51 -0.80 -6.07
N ALA A 67 -16.44 -0.04 -6.66
CA ALA A 67 -17.86 -0.07 -6.26
C ALA A 67 -18.48 -1.48 -6.26
N GLN A 68 -17.91 -2.41 -7.02
CA GLN A 68 -18.35 -3.81 -7.09
C GLN A 68 -17.51 -4.77 -6.22
N VAL A 69 -16.38 -4.31 -5.68
CA VAL A 69 -15.48 -5.13 -4.85
C VAL A 69 -15.88 -5.02 -3.39
N ASP A 70 -16.11 -6.17 -2.77
CA ASP A 70 -16.44 -6.29 -1.35
C ASP A 70 -15.27 -5.83 -0.47
N ARG A 71 -15.58 -5.23 0.68
CA ARG A 71 -14.59 -4.71 1.64
C ARG A 71 -14.12 -5.81 2.63
N PRO A 72 -12.90 -5.75 3.19
CA PRO A 72 -11.93 -4.67 3.01
C PRO A 72 -11.12 -4.79 1.72
N ARG A 73 -10.91 -3.66 1.03
CA ARG A 73 -10.17 -3.56 -0.23
C ARG A 73 -8.95 -2.67 -0.08
N GLY A 74 -7.82 -3.13 -0.59
CA GLY A 74 -6.58 -2.40 -0.54
C GLY A 74 -5.83 -2.36 -1.85
N ILE A 75 -4.83 -1.50 -1.89
CA ILE A 75 -3.83 -1.42 -2.95
C ILE A 75 -2.45 -1.43 -2.32
N HIS A 76 -1.52 -2.18 -2.92
CA HIS A 76 -0.10 -2.07 -2.68
C HIS A 76 0.62 -1.55 -3.92
N LEU A 77 1.51 -0.57 -3.73
CA LEU A 77 2.38 -0.06 -4.79
C LEU A 77 3.81 0.13 -4.28
N CYS A 78 4.75 -0.58 -4.91
CA CYS A 78 6.19 -0.41 -4.70
C CYS A 78 6.75 0.86 -5.38
N GLY A 79 6.07 1.38 -6.41
CA GLY A 79 6.51 2.54 -7.19
C GLY A 79 6.23 3.88 -6.51
N ASN A 80 6.48 4.97 -7.24
CA ASN A 80 6.13 6.34 -6.83
C ASN A 80 4.98 6.90 -7.71
N PRO A 81 3.72 6.53 -7.43
CA PRO A 81 2.53 7.11 -8.07
C PRO A 81 2.24 8.51 -7.52
N ASP A 82 1.21 9.16 -8.07
CA ASP A 82 0.56 10.27 -7.37
C ASP A 82 -0.17 9.70 -6.14
N TRP A 83 0.41 9.91 -4.95
CA TRP A 83 -0.18 9.43 -3.70
C TRP A 83 -1.51 10.12 -3.37
N ASP A 84 -1.74 11.37 -3.80
CA ASP A 84 -3.02 12.07 -3.61
C ASP A 84 -4.14 11.36 -4.38
N PHE A 85 -3.84 10.83 -5.57
CA PHE A 85 -4.78 10.01 -6.34
C PHE A 85 -5.24 8.78 -5.54
N LEU A 86 -4.28 8.01 -5.00
CA LEU A 86 -4.55 6.78 -4.23
C LEU A 86 -5.25 7.06 -2.90
N LEU A 87 -4.74 8.05 -2.15
CA LEU A 87 -5.28 8.47 -0.85
C LEU A 87 -6.69 9.06 -0.95
N ARG A 88 -7.21 9.32 -2.16
CA ARG A 88 -8.58 9.77 -2.40
C ARG A 88 -9.50 8.69 -2.97
N MET A 89 -8.96 7.55 -3.38
CA MET A 89 -9.80 6.42 -3.77
C MET A 89 -10.53 5.84 -2.57
N ASP A 90 -11.66 5.19 -2.83
CA ASP A 90 -12.49 4.55 -1.82
C ASP A 90 -11.89 3.21 -1.36
N LEU A 91 -10.73 3.27 -0.70
CA LEU A 91 -9.97 2.11 -0.20
C LEU A 91 -10.01 2.00 1.32
N ASP A 92 -9.83 0.79 1.84
CA ASP A 92 -9.66 0.50 3.27
C ASP A 92 -8.18 0.42 3.67
N VAL A 93 -7.31 -0.08 2.78
CA VAL A 93 -5.91 -0.35 3.10
C VAL A 93 -5.00 0.18 1.98
N LEU A 94 -4.00 0.98 2.32
CA LEU A 94 -2.98 1.43 1.38
C LEU A 94 -1.60 0.97 1.87
N SER A 95 -0.92 0.19 1.04
CA SER A 95 0.42 -0.31 1.29
C SER A 95 1.42 0.30 0.33
N LEU A 96 2.57 0.71 0.84
CA LEU A 96 3.57 1.42 0.06
C LEU A 96 4.99 1.13 0.53
N ASP A 97 5.94 1.26 -0.38
CA ASP A 97 7.37 1.29 -0.07
C ASP A 97 7.75 2.63 0.58
N VAL A 98 7.70 2.67 1.91
CA VAL A 98 8.10 3.82 2.73
C VAL A 98 9.61 3.93 2.83
N HIS A 99 10.34 2.82 2.74
CA HIS A 99 11.81 2.81 2.73
C HIS A 99 12.37 3.71 1.63
N THR A 100 11.75 3.66 0.45
CA THR A 100 12.12 4.49 -0.70
C THR A 100 11.34 5.81 -0.75
N ASN A 101 10.02 5.79 -0.48
CA ASN A 101 9.14 6.94 -0.78
C ASN A 101 8.73 7.77 0.43
N GLY A 102 9.21 7.46 1.65
CA GLY A 102 8.77 8.10 2.88
C GLY A 102 8.87 9.63 2.86
N GLU A 103 9.99 10.18 2.36
CA GLU A 103 10.21 11.63 2.25
C GLU A 103 9.21 12.33 1.32
N ILE A 104 8.83 11.66 0.23
CA ILE A 104 7.82 12.16 -0.70
C ILE A 104 6.44 12.03 -0.08
N PHE A 105 6.14 10.89 0.56
CA PHE A 105 4.83 10.57 1.11
C PHE A 105 4.40 11.56 2.20
N VAL A 106 5.32 12.02 3.06
CA VAL A 106 4.99 13.01 4.10
C VAL A 106 4.51 14.35 3.54
N SER A 107 4.75 14.67 2.26
CA SER A 107 4.21 15.88 1.62
C SER A 107 2.69 15.84 1.44
N TYR A 108 2.08 14.64 1.47
CA TYR A 108 0.65 14.42 1.28
C TYR A 108 -0.16 14.43 2.59
N ALA A 109 0.35 15.05 3.66
CA ALA A 109 -0.25 15.00 5.00
C ALA A 109 -1.77 15.28 5.04
N LYS A 110 -2.27 16.23 4.23
CA LYS A 110 -3.73 16.51 4.15
C LYS A 110 -4.53 15.34 3.57
N ALA A 111 -4.01 14.66 2.55
CA ALA A 111 -4.65 13.51 1.94
C ALA A 111 -4.58 12.29 2.85
N ILE A 112 -3.43 12.12 3.53
CA ILE A 112 -3.22 11.09 4.56
C ILE A 112 -4.24 11.28 5.69
N GLN A 113 -4.39 12.49 6.23
CA GLN A 113 -5.38 12.77 7.27
C GLN A 113 -6.79 12.34 6.85
N LYS A 114 -7.23 12.74 5.64
CA LYS A 114 -8.54 12.35 5.10
C LYS A 114 -8.68 10.84 4.88
N PHE A 115 -7.59 10.13 4.65
CA PHE A 115 -7.59 8.67 4.52
C PHE A 115 -7.77 8.01 5.89
N LEU A 116 -7.06 8.51 6.91
CA LEU A 116 -7.19 8.04 8.27
C LEU A 116 -8.58 8.36 8.87
N ASP A 117 -9.10 9.58 8.66
CA ASP A 117 -10.40 10.05 9.17
C ASP A 117 -11.59 9.17 8.74
N ARG A 118 -11.46 8.50 7.58
CA ARG A 118 -12.49 7.58 7.06
C ARG A 118 -12.23 6.12 7.41
N GLY A 119 -11.30 5.86 8.34
CA GLY A 119 -10.95 4.51 8.82
C GLY A 119 -9.92 3.76 7.97
N GLY A 120 -9.22 4.44 7.05
CA GLY A 120 -8.22 3.81 6.19
C GLY A 120 -6.95 3.40 6.95
N VAL A 121 -6.39 2.24 6.64
CA VAL A 121 -5.17 1.69 7.26
C VAL A 121 -3.97 1.87 6.35
N LEU A 122 -2.85 2.34 6.90
CA LEU A 122 -1.57 2.47 6.17
C LEU A 122 -0.65 1.31 6.54
N VAL A 123 -0.13 0.62 5.52
CA VAL A 123 0.87 -0.43 5.68
C VAL A 123 2.24 0.14 5.31
N TRP A 124 3.08 0.39 6.32
CA TRP A 124 4.39 0.99 6.15
C TRP A 124 5.42 -0.07 5.74
N GLY A 125 5.63 -0.21 4.43
CA GLY A 125 6.65 -1.10 3.88
C GLY A 125 8.05 -0.52 4.13
N MET A 126 8.76 -1.05 5.13
CA MET A 126 10.01 -0.44 5.60
C MET A 126 11.26 -1.31 5.42
N VAL A 127 11.12 -2.64 5.44
CA VAL A 127 12.28 -3.55 5.38
C VAL A 127 12.50 -4.02 3.94
N PRO A 128 13.62 -3.69 3.28
CA PRO A 128 13.92 -4.20 1.94
C PRO A 128 14.04 -5.73 1.92
N THR A 129 13.58 -6.37 0.85
CA THR A 129 13.69 -7.83 0.69
C THR A 129 14.81 -8.26 -0.25
N GLY A 130 15.47 -7.32 -0.95
CA GLY A 130 16.61 -7.61 -1.82
C GLY A 130 17.93 -7.68 -1.04
N ILE A 131 18.80 -8.64 -1.38
CA ILE A 131 20.06 -8.92 -0.66
C ILE A 131 20.89 -7.64 -0.42
N GLU A 132 21.25 -6.93 -1.48
CA GLU A 132 22.15 -5.77 -1.39
C GLU A 132 21.59 -4.61 -0.57
N ALA A 133 20.27 -4.43 -0.59
CA ALA A 133 19.61 -3.39 0.19
C ALA A 133 19.52 -3.82 1.66
N PHE A 134 19.05 -5.04 1.90
CA PHE A 134 18.87 -5.56 3.26
C PHE A 134 20.18 -5.64 4.05
N GLU A 135 21.30 -6.00 3.41
CA GLU A 135 22.62 -6.07 4.07
C GLU A 135 23.15 -4.73 4.57
N LYS A 136 22.65 -3.60 4.04
CA LYS A 136 23.03 -2.25 4.46
C LYS A 136 22.20 -1.71 5.61
N GLU A 137 21.11 -2.41 5.96
CA GLU A 137 20.15 -1.93 6.93
C GLU A 137 20.37 -2.55 8.32
N ALA A 138 20.05 -1.76 9.34
CA ALA A 138 19.99 -2.22 10.73
C ALA A 138 18.60 -1.93 11.30
N ILE A 139 18.05 -2.87 12.08
CA ILE A 139 16.68 -2.77 12.62
C ILE A 139 16.45 -1.48 13.43
N PRO A 140 17.36 -1.05 14.34
CA PRO A 140 17.18 0.21 15.05
C PRO A 140 17.11 1.41 14.10
N TYR A 141 17.93 1.42 13.05
CA TYR A 141 17.96 2.48 12.05
C TYR A 141 16.67 2.52 11.20
N LEU A 142 16.16 1.36 10.75
CA LEU A 142 14.88 1.29 10.04
C LEU A 142 13.71 1.76 10.92
N THR A 143 13.76 1.44 12.21
CA THR A 143 12.75 1.89 13.17
C THR A 143 12.77 3.40 13.32
N GLU A 144 13.95 3.98 13.56
CA GLU A 144 14.14 5.43 13.69
C GLU A 144 13.66 6.18 12.42
N ARG A 145 14.02 5.68 11.23
CA ARG A 145 13.56 6.26 9.96
C ARG A 145 12.03 6.26 9.82
N LEU A 146 11.34 5.20 10.24
CA LEU A 146 9.88 5.19 10.23
C LEU A 146 9.29 6.18 11.26
N GLU A 147 9.91 6.28 12.43
CA GLU A 147 9.52 7.25 13.45
C GLU A 147 9.71 8.69 12.96
N ASP A 148 10.77 9.01 12.21
CA ASP A 148 10.98 10.33 11.62
C ASP A 148 9.89 10.70 10.60
N VAL A 149 9.43 9.72 9.80
CA VAL A 149 8.28 9.87 8.92
C VAL A 149 7.03 10.20 9.73
N TRP A 150 6.76 9.46 10.80
CA TRP A 150 5.60 9.70 11.68
C TRP A 150 5.68 11.04 12.40
N GLN A 151 6.84 11.42 12.94
CA GLN A 151 7.07 12.72 13.57
C GLN A 151 6.81 13.87 12.60
N THR A 152 7.25 13.72 11.36
CA THR A 152 6.97 14.71 10.31
C THR A 152 5.46 14.84 10.07
N LEU A 153 4.73 13.72 10.02
CA LEU A 153 3.27 13.73 9.86
C LEU A 153 2.56 14.35 11.07
N TRP A 154 2.99 14.06 12.30
CA TRP A 154 2.44 14.67 13.51
C TRP A 154 2.68 16.17 13.55
N SER A 155 3.88 16.63 13.17
CA SER A 155 4.17 18.07 13.09
C SER A 155 3.30 18.80 12.04
N LYS A 156 2.74 18.06 11.08
CA LYS A 156 1.80 18.55 10.07
C LYS A 156 0.33 18.42 10.50
N GLY A 157 0.08 18.04 11.75
CA GLY A 157 -1.24 18.00 12.37
C GLY A 157 -1.95 16.66 12.32
N ILE A 158 -1.27 15.58 11.89
CA ILE A 158 -1.86 14.24 11.97
C ILE A 158 -1.89 13.76 13.41
N ASP A 159 -3.05 13.29 13.86
CA ASP A 159 -3.21 12.73 15.19
C ASP A 159 -2.32 11.49 15.39
N ARG A 160 -1.57 11.48 16.49
CA ARG A 160 -0.59 10.43 16.76
C ARG A 160 -1.25 9.08 16.99
N ASP A 161 -2.27 9.05 17.83
CA ASP A 161 -2.91 7.82 18.26
C ASP A 161 -3.72 7.22 17.11
N LEU A 162 -4.35 8.06 16.30
CA LEU A 162 -5.02 7.68 15.06
C LEU A 162 -4.03 7.06 14.06
N LEU A 163 -2.89 7.71 13.80
CA LEU A 163 -1.89 7.20 12.88
C LEU A 163 -1.39 5.82 13.34
N VAL A 164 -1.03 5.69 14.62
CA VAL A 164 -0.49 4.43 15.18
C VAL A 164 -1.55 3.32 15.16
N SER A 165 -2.78 3.60 15.59
CA SER A 165 -3.85 2.59 15.63
C SER A 165 -4.30 2.11 14.25
N GLN A 166 -4.09 2.94 13.21
CA GLN A 166 -4.37 2.61 11.80
C GLN A 166 -3.09 2.29 11.00
N SER A 167 -2.06 1.78 11.68
CA SER A 167 -0.80 1.37 11.06
C SER A 167 -0.60 -0.14 11.04
N MET A 168 -0.04 -0.64 9.94
CA MET A 168 0.50 -1.99 9.80
C MET A 168 1.94 -1.90 9.29
N LEU A 169 2.76 -2.93 9.52
CA LEU A 169 4.12 -3.01 8.99
C LEU A 169 4.23 -4.14 7.99
N SER A 170 5.01 -3.94 6.94
CA SER A 170 5.36 -4.98 5.97
C SER A 170 6.81 -4.83 5.52
N PRO A 171 7.34 -5.82 4.79
CA PRO A 171 8.49 -5.55 3.94
C PRO A 171 8.18 -4.42 2.94
N ALA A 172 9.22 -3.71 2.51
CA ALA A 172 9.12 -2.58 1.59
C ALA A 172 8.80 -3.01 0.15
N THR A 173 9.38 -4.13 -0.28
CA THR A 173 9.41 -4.51 -1.69
C THR A 173 8.60 -5.77 -1.99
N CYS A 174 7.93 -5.74 -3.15
CA CYS A 174 7.09 -6.78 -3.72
C CYS A 174 7.89 -8.02 -4.16
N CYS A 175 9.16 -7.81 -4.56
CA CYS A 175 10.02 -8.86 -5.09
C CYS A 175 10.58 -9.73 -3.96
N LEU A 176 10.22 -11.01 -3.95
CA LEU A 176 10.69 -11.99 -2.96
C LEU A 176 11.66 -13.01 -3.56
N ILE A 177 12.17 -12.75 -4.76
CA ILE A 177 13.07 -13.65 -5.47
C ILE A 177 14.49 -13.12 -5.30
N ASN A 178 15.33 -13.91 -4.64
CA ASN A 178 16.75 -13.63 -4.45
C ASN A 178 17.63 -14.82 -4.87
N PRO A 179 18.92 -14.59 -5.18
CA PRO A 179 19.90 -15.66 -5.41
C PRO A 179 20.05 -16.64 -4.24
N ASP A 180 19.82 -16.18 -3.02
CA ASP A 180 19.86 -16.99 -1.79
C ASP A 180 18.50 -17.64 -1.46
N LYS A 181 17.57 -17.61 -2.42
CA LYS A 181 16.19 -18.08 -2.33
C LYS A 181 15.42 -17.35 -1.22
N GLU A 182 15.02 -18.06 -0.17
CA GLU A 182 14.19 -17.55 0.90
C GLU A 182 14.96 -16.86 2.03
N LYS A 183 16.27 -17.05 2.15
CA LYS A 183 17.03 -16.68 3.35
C LYS A 183 16.95 -15.18 3.69
N THR A 184 17.21 -14.31 2.73
CA THR A 184 17.08 -12.86 2.94
C THR A 184 15.64 -12.45 3.20
N VAL A 185 14.68 -13.10 2.53
CA VAL A 185 13.25 -12.83 2.73
C VAL A 185 12.82 -13.17 4.16
N GLU A 186 13.16 -14.36 4.66
CA GLU A 186 12.86 -14.77 6.04
C GLU A 186 13.46 -13.81 7.08
N ARG A 187 14.70 -13.37 6.84
CA ARG A 187 15.36 -12.36 7.69
C ARG A 187 14.65 -11.00 7.63
N ALA A 188 14.19 -10.58 6.46
CA ALA A 188 13.42 -9.35 6.31
C ALA A 188 12.09 -9.42 7.08
N PHE A 189 11.35 -10.53 6.99
CA PHE A 189 10.12 -10.72 7.79
C PHE A 189 10.40 -10.78 9.30
N SER A 190 11.51 -11.41 9.72
CA SER A 190 11.96 -11.37 11.12
C SER A 190 12.27 -9.94 11.60
N ALA A 191 12.91 -9.13 10.75
CA ALA A 191 13.16 -7.73 11.04
C ALA A 191 11.87 -6.90 11.16
N VAL A 192 10.87 -7.15 10.31
CA VAL A 192 9.53 -6.51 10.44
C VAL A 192 8.89 -6.84 11.79
N ASN A 193 8.99 -8.09 12.26
CA ASN A 193 8.46 -8.47 13.58
C ASN A 193 9.20 -7.78 14.73
N GLN A 194 10.53 -7.68 14.64
CA GLN A 194 11.32 -6.94 15.64
C GLN A 194 10.96 -5.45 15.66
N MET A 195 10.78 -4.81 14.50
CA MET A 195 10.29 -3.44 14.42
C MET A 195 8.90 -3.29 15.07
N LYS A 196 7.99 -4.23 14.79
CA LYS A 196 6.65 -4.26 15.41
C LYS A 196 6.73 -4.31 16.93
N GLU A 197 7.61 -5.13 17.50
CA GLU A 197 7.79 -5.22 18.96
C GLU A 197 8.33 -3.91 19.54
N ILE A 198 9.35 -3.31 18.92
CA ILE A 198 9.94 -2.05 19.38
C ILE A 198 8.90 -0.92 19.36
N LEU A 199 8.20 -0.76 18.23
CA LEU A 199 7.19 0.28 18.06
C LEU A 199 5.97 0.01 18.94
N GLY A 200 5.54 -1.25 19.05
CA GLY A 200 4.45 -1.66 19.93
C GLY A 200 4.73 -1.25 21.38
N ASN A 201 5.90 -1.61 21.93
CA ASN A 201 6.26 -1.25 23.31
C ASN A 201 6.33 0.27 23.57
N LYS A 202 6.54 1.08 22.53
CA LYS A 202 6.68 2.53 22.64
C LYS A 202 5.36 3.28 22.45
N TYR A 203 4.42 2.72 21.69
CA TYR A 203 3.23 3.42 21.23
C TYR A 203 1.89 2.74 21.56
N LEU A 204 1.89 1.47 22.00
CA LEU A 204 0.69 0.69 22.35
C LEU A 204 0.80 0.12 23.78
#